data_AF-A0A117STX1-F1
#
_entry.id   AF-A0A117STX1-F1
#
_cell.length_a   1.000
_cell.length_b   1.000
_cell.length_c   1.000
_cell.angle_alpha   90.00
_cell.angle_beta   90.00
_cell.angle_gamma   90.00
#
_symmetry.space_group_name_H-M   'P 1'
#
loop_
_entity.id
_entity.type
_entity.pdbx_description
1 polymer ?
#
loop_
_entity_poly.entity_id
_entity_poly.type
_entity_poly.pdbx_seq_one_letter_code
_entity_poly.pdbx_strand_id
1 'polypeptide(L)' 'MEAIEDPDRFWGRSAPENLLRWLVEKNLIIYNMHHREPQFWVDELPERDSELGIGKYVAWQSPLHREAVRRALKEAT' A
#
# COMPACT_ATOMS: atom_id res chain seq x y z
N MET A 1 -0.47 3.38 13.40
CA MET A 1 0.82 3.68 12.73
C MET A 1 1.40 2.48 12.01
N GLU A 2 1.18 1.25 12.49
CA GLU A 2 1.68 0.02 11.82
C GLU A 2 1.30 -0.10 10.34
N ALA A 3 0.11 0.38 9.94
CA ALA A 3 -0.33 0.38 8.53
C ALA A 3 0.49 1.31 7.60
N ILE A 4 1.33 2.19 8.15
CA ILE A 4 2.23 3.07 7.39
C ILE A 4 3.55 2.35 7.10
N GLU A 5 3.98 1.48 8.02
CA GLU A 5 5.16 0.63 7.87
C GLU A 5 4.85 -0.60 7.00
N ASP A 6 3.64 -1.12 7.12
CA ASP A 6 3.17 -2.28 6.36
C ASP A 6 1.85 -1.96 5.63
N PRO A 7 1.89 -1.66 4.32
CA PRO A 7 0.70 -1.36 3.55
C PRO A 7 -0.25 -2.56 3.44
N ASP A 8 0.22 -3.81 3.59
CA ASP A 8 -0.68 -4.98 3.52
C ASP A 8 -1.63 -5.07 4.72
N ARG A 9 -1.45 -4.26 5.76
CA ARG A 9 -2.46 -4.07 6.83
C ARG A 9 -3.79 -3.55 6.28
N PHE A 10 -3.77 -2.90 5.12
CA PHE A 10 -4.97 -2.48 4.39
C PHE A 10 -5.64 -3.63 3.63
N TRP A 11 -5.00 -4.79 3.51
CA TRP A 11 -5.56 -5.96 2.85
C TRP A 11 -6.47 -6.76 3.78
N GLY A 12 -7.59 -7.27 3.23
CA GLY A 12 -8.53 -8.11 3.96
C GLY A 12 -9.64 -7.35 4.67
N ARG A 13 -10.43 -8.07 5.49
CA ARG A 13 -11.69 -7.54 6.06
C ARG A 13 -11.52 -6.57 7.24
N SER A 14 -10.31 -6.42 7.76
CA SER A 14 -10.02 -5.58 8.93
C SER A 14 -9.87 -4.09 8.61
N ALA A 15 -9.64 -3.74 7.34
CA ALA A 15 -9.46 -2.37 6.92
C ALA A 15 -10.81 -1.67 6.70
N PRO A 16 -11.01 -0.43 7.19
CA PRO A 16 -12.25 0.31 6.96
C PRO A 16 -12.45 0.58 5.47
N GLU A 17 -13.53 0.06 4.89
CA GLU A 17 -13.79 0.13 3.44
C GLU A 17 -13.89 1.57 2.92
N ASN A 18 -14.50 2.46 3.70
CA ASN A 18 -14.60 3.88 3.39
C ASN A 18 -13.22 4.56 3.32
N LEU A 19 -12.30 4.21 4.22
CA LEU A 19 -10.92 4.71 4.21
C LEU A 19 -10.16 4.18 3.00
N LEU A 20 -10.26 2.87 2.71
CA LEU A 20 -9.62 2.26 1.55
C LEU A 20 -10.06 2.91 0.25
N ARG A 21 -11.38 3.06 0.07
CA ARG A 21 -11.95 3.72 -1.12
C ARG A 21 -11.41 5.14 -1.26
N TRP A 22 -11.40 5.93 -0.18
CA TRP A 22 -10.87 7.29 -0.20
C TRP A 22 -9.37 7.33 -0.57
N LEU A 23 -8.56 6.43 -0.01
CA LEU A 23 -7.13 6.34 -0.31
C LEU A 23 -6.88 6.00 -1.80
N VAL A 24 -7.66 5.09 -2.37
CA VAL A 24 -7.59 4.73 -3.79
C VAL A 24 -8.08 5.89 -4.68
N GLU A 25 -9.21 6.51 -4.36
CA GLU A 25 -9.77 7.65 -5.09
C GLU A 25 -8.83 8.86 -5.12
N LYS A 26 -8.04 9.05 -4.05
CA LYS A 26 -7.00 10.08 -3.98
C LYS A 26 -5.66 9.66 -4.56
N ASN A 27 -5.57 8.47 -5.16
CA ASN A 27 -4.35 7.91 -5.71
C ASN A 27 -3.20 7.83 -4.69
N LEU A 28 -3.53 7.60 -3.41
CA LEU A 28 -2.55 7.50 -2.33
C LEU A 28 -1.99 6.08 -2.19
N ILE A 29 -2.75 5.07 -2.61
CA ILE A 29 -2.35 3.66 -2.58
C ILE A 29 -2.69 2.97 -3.89
N ILE A 30 -1.90 1.95 -4.22
CA ILE A 30 -2.29 0.89 -5.14
C ILE A 30 -2.87 -0.23 -4.29
N TYR A 31 -4.15 -0.54 -4.49
CA TYR A 31 -4.85 -1.62 -3.81
C TYR A 31 -5.11 -2.77 -4.77
N ASN A 32 -5.06 -4.01 -4.29
CA ASN A 32 -5.24 -5.22 -5.09
C ASN A 32 -4.18 -5.33 -6.20
N MET A 33 -2.91 -5.24 -5.82
CA MET A 33 -1.79 -5.47 -6.71
C MET A 33 -1.89 -6.85 -7.37
N HIS A 34 -1.61 -6.89 -8.67
CA HIS A 34 -1.53 -8.15 -9.40
C HIS A 34 -0.42 -9.04 -8.84
N HIS A 35 -0.65 -10.35 -8.91
CA HIS A 35 0.39 -11.32 -8.59
C HIS A 35 1.62 -11.06 -9.47
N ARG A 36 2.80 -11.07 -8.83
CA ARG A 36 4.09 -10.97 -9.51
C ARG A 36 4.40 -12.32 -10.14
N GLU A 37 3.83 -12.58 -11.30
CA GLU A 37 4.09 -13.82 -12.02
C GLU A 37 5.49 -13.79 -12.65
N PRO A 38 6.39 -14.74 -12.36
CA PRO A 38 7.77 -14.69 -12.84
C PRO A 38 7.91 -14.56 -14.36
N GLN A 39 6.94 -15.09 -15.11
CA GLN A 39 6.93 -15.03 -16.58
C GLN A 39 6.84 -13.60 -17.16
N PHE A 40 6.36 -12.62 -16.40
CA PHE A 40 6.21 -11.23 -16.86
C PHE A 40 7.42 -10.35 -16.55
N TRP A 41 8.50 -10.93 -16.01
CA TRP A 41 9.64 -10.17 -15.52
C TRP A 41 10.95 -10.68 -16.08
N VAL A 42 11.91 -9.76 -16.19
CA VAL A 42 13.26 -10.05 -16.70
C VAL A 42 14.14 -10.68 -15.61
N ASP A 43 13.91 -10.35 -14.33
CA ASP A 43 14.73 -10.75 -13.17
C ASP A 43 13.88 -11.28 -11.99
N GLU A 44 14.54 -11.70 -10.90
CA GLU A 44 13.88 -12.15 -9.67
C GLU A 44 13.21 -10.99 -8.92
N LEU A 45 11.95 -11.19 -8.50
CA LEU A 45 11.20 -10.18 -7.77
C LEU A 45 11.12 -10.47 -6.28
N PRO A 46 11.33 -9.44 -5.44
CA PRO A 46 10.92 -9.53 -4.06
C PRO A 46 9.39 -9.58 -3.97
N GLU A 47 8.87 -10.48 -3.14
CA GLU A 47 7.43 -10.58 -2.87
C GLU A 47 6.88 -9.30 -2.19
N ARG A 48 7.76 -8.57 -1.47
CA ARG A 48 7.52 -7.30 -0.78
C ARG A 48 8.83 -6.52 -0.65
N ASP A 49 8.74 -5.19 -0.58
CA ASP A 49 9.83 -4.28 -0.27
C ASP A 49 9.34 -3.22 0.72
N SER A 50 9.64 -3.40 2.00
CA SER A 50 9.16 -2.51 3.07
C SER A 50 9.84 -1.13 3.06
N GLU A 51 11.06 -1.00 2.52
CA GLU A 51 11.75 0.29 2.44
C GLU A 51 11.06 1.20 1.42
N LEU A 52 10.69 0.64 0.27
CA LEU A 52 9.87 1.33 -0.74
C LEU A 52 8.37 1.36 -0.37
N GLY A 53 7.98 0.59 0.64
CA GLY A 53 6.60 0.41 1.10
C GLY A 53 5.70 -0.22 0.04
N ILE A 54 6.22 -1.30 -0.53
CA ILE A 54 5.58 -2.19 -1.47
C ILE A 54 5.24 -3.48 -0.71
N GLY A 55 3.95 -3.70 -0.47
CA GLY A 55 3.46 -4.97 0.07
C GLY A 55 3.26 -6.02 -1.02
N LYS A 56 2.69 -7.14 -0.58
CA LYS A 56 2.24 -8.24 -1.42
C LYS A 56 0.98 -7.86 -2.21
N TYR A 57 0.05 -7.15 -1.57
CA TYR A 57 -1.26 -6.81 -2.13
C TYR A 57 -1.52 -5.31 -2.22
N VAL A 58 -0.85 -4.52 -1.39
CA VAL A 58 -1.02 -3.07 -1.32
C VAL A 58 0.35 -2.39 -1.36
N ALA A 59 0.47 -1.28 -2.08
CA ALA A 59 1.68 -0.48 -2.10
C ALA A 59 1.37 1.01 -2.07
N TRP A 60 2.34 1.81 -1.62
CA TRP A 60 2.33 3.24 -1.89
C TRP A 60 2.67 3.48 -3.37
N GLN A 61 2.03 4.46 -3.99
CA GLN A 61 2.41 4.91 -5.34
C GLN A 61 3.85 5.47 -5.36
N SER A 62 4.27 6.12 -4.28
CA SER A 62 5.65 6.54 -4.05
C SER A 62 5.91 6.77 -2.57
N PRO A 63 7.18 6.91 -2.13
CA PRO A 63 7.50 7.27 -0.74
C PRO A 63 6.82 8.56 -0.26
N LEU A 64 6.51 9.50 -1.17
CA LEU A 64 5.77 10.72 -0.84
C LEU A 64 4.30 10.43 -0.45
N HIS A 65 3.67 9.45 -1.10
CA HIS A 65 2.30 9.06 -0.78
C HIS A 65 2.22 8.39 0.61
N ARG A 66 3.23 7.61 1.00
CA ARG A 66 3.38 7.08 2.37
C ARG A 66 3.36 8.20 3.40
N GLU A 67 4.12 9.26 3.15
CA GLU A 67 4.18 10.43 4.03
C GLU A 67 2.84 11.20 4.06
N ALA A 68 2.16 11.34 2.92
CA ALA A 68 0.85 11.97 2.86
C ALA A 68 -0.20 11.20 3.69
N VAL A 69 -0.24 9.87 3.57
CA VAL A 69 -1.11 9.00 4.38
C VAL A 69 -0.77 9.12 5.86
N ARG A 70 0.52 9.17 6.21
CA ARG A 70 0.94 9.39 7.60
C ARG A 70 0.39 10.67 8.20
N ARG A 71 0.43 11.78 7.46
CA ARG A 71 -0.11 13.06 7.92
C ARG A 71 -1.63 13.02 8.05
N ALA A 72 -2.32 12.49 7.03
CA ALA A 72 -3.77 12.38 7.03
C ALA A 72 -4.29 11.55 8.22
N LEU A 73 -3.65 10.44 8.55
CA LEU A 73 -4.03 9.62 9.71
C LEU A 73 -3.75 10.31 11.05
N LYS A 74 -2.69 11.12 11.15
CA LYS A 74 -2.39 11.91 12.36
C LYS A 74 -3.41 13.03 12.60
N GLU A 75 -3.89 13.68 11.55
CA GLU A 75 -4.90 14.73 11.66
C GLU A 75 -6.30 14.18 11.99
N ALA A 76 -6.55 12.91 11.65
CA ALA A 76 -7.81 12.21 11.93
C ALA A 76 -7.89 11.58 13.33
N THR A 77 -6.82 11.65 14.13
CA THR A 77 -6.75 11.10 15.51
C THR A 77 -6.59 12.23 16.52
#